data_AF-A0AA86NXV0-F1
#
_entry.id   AF-A0AA86NXV0-F1
#
_cell.length_a   1.000
_cell.length_b   1.000
_cell.length_c   1.000
_cell.angle_alpha   90.00
_cell.angle_beta   90.00
_cell.angle_gamma   90.00
#
_symmetry.space_group_name_H-M   'P 1'
#
loop_
_entity.id
_entity.type
_entity.pdbx_description
1 polymer ?
#
loop_
_entity_poly.entity_id
_entity_poly.type
_entity_poly.pdbx_seq_one_letter_code
_entity_poly.pdbx_strand_id
1 'polypeptide(L)'
;MEWLVVNYSECICRQRVPSEQDYQNYIQDVNLNVNVAQLKSNFAAQVSKSAQLIQEYVVKYESEMKAKYQNNIDFDDDDGYGPNLSISSDPSVRDLKFVEEWGVTDLYLSGCPNARNFPRNLKCLRHYNVNLKSVKFAERLTNLQWMRLYIGNEIVNVNGLRALTNLKYLDMDGQRMNDLSAIDYLKAKGCFGEVLCLNSLQKPSQQEIDEARLW
;
A
#
# COMPACT_ATOMS: atom_id res chain seq x y z
N MET A 1 31.79 -13.75 13.87
CA MET A 1 31.03 -14.33 12.74
C MET A 1 29.60 -14.75 13.13
N GLU A 2 29.34 -15.13 14.38
CA GLU A 2 27.99 -15.55 14.84
C GLU A 2 26.96 -14.41 14.90
N TRP A 3 27.36 -13.17 15.21
CA TRP A 3 26.45 -12.00 15.22
C TRP A 3 25.90 -11.64 13.81
N LEU A 4 26.69 -11.92 12.77
CA LEU A 4 26.31 -11.68 11.37
C LEU A 4 25.27 -12.69 10.87
N VAL A 5 25.32 -13.93 11.33
CA VAL A 5 24.37 -14.98 10.89
C VAL A 5 22.99 -14.75 11.53
N VAL A 6 22.94 -14.30 12.80
CA VAL A 6 21.68 -14.06 13.52
C VAL A 6 20.86 -12.91 12.89
N ASN A 7 21.52 -11.83 12.42
CA ASN A 7 20.84 -10.67 11.83
C ASN A 7 20.34 -10.89 10.38
N TYR A 8 20.89 -11.85 9.64
CA TYR A 8 20.47 -12.16 8.27
C TYR A 8 19.02 -12.68 8.20
N SER A 9 18.64 -13.52 9.16
CA SER A 9 17.29 -14.08 9.30
C SER A 9 16.27 -13.00 9.68
N GLU A 10 16.64 -12.06 10.56
CA GLU A 10 15.76 -10.98 11.02
C GLU A 10 15.56 -9.88 9.98
N CYS A 11 16.57 -9.58 9.15
CA CYS A 11 16.47 -8.56 8.10
C CYS A 11 15.49 -8.94 6.97
N ILE A 12 15.45 -10.23 6.59
CA ILE A 12 14.51 -10.76 5.59
C ILE A 12 13.06 -10.66 6.11
N CYS A 13 12.85 -10.95 7.39
CA CYS A 13 11.52 -10.85 8.01
C CYS A 13 11.01 -9.41 8.17
N ARG A 14 11.89 -8.40 8.26
CA ARG A 14 11.51 -7.00 8.54
C ARG A 14 11.62 -6.03 7.37
N GLN A 15 12.08 -6.48 6.19
CA GLN A 15 12.30 -5.62 5.01
C GLN A 15 13.09 -4.33 5.31
N ARG A 16 14.04 -4.38 6.26
CA ARG A 16 14.86 -3.22 6.64
C ARG A 16 16.33 -3.52 6.38
N VAL A 17 16.99 -2.58 5.70
CA VAL A 17 18.45 -2.61 5.52
C VAL A 17 19.10 -2.08 6.80
N PRO A 18 20.07 -2.78 7.41
CA PRO A 18 20.83 -2.27 8.56
C PRO A 18 21.50 -0.93 8.24
N SER A 19 21.52 -0.02 9.21
CA SER A 19 22.12 1.32 9.05
C SER A 19 23.62 1.33 9.40
N GLU A 20 24.34 2.35 8.92
CA GLU A 20 25.75 2.61 9.29
C GLU A 20 25.92 2.70 10.82
N GLN A 21 24.92 3.23 11.53
CA GLN A 21 24.94 3.38 12.98
C GLN A 21 24.85 2.04 13.72
N ASP A 22 24.06 1.09 13.23
CA ASP A 22 23.95 -0.25 13.80
C ASP A 22 25.31 -0.97 13.77
N TYR A 23 26.13 -0.64 12.77
CA TYR A 23 27.45 -1.21 12.59
C TYR A 23 28.53 -0.59 13.49
N GLN A 24 28.50 0.73 13.69
CA GLN A 24 29.43 1.42 14.60
C GLN A 24 29.30 0.92 16.03
N ASN A 25 28.07 0.64 16.48
CA ASN A 25 27.80 0.10 17.82
C ASN A 25 28.42 -1.30 17.99
N TYR A 26 28.37 -2.15 16.95
CA TYR A 26 28.99 -3.48 16.98
C TYR A 26 30.52 -3.44 17.03
N ILE A 27 31.17 -2.50 16.31
CA ILE A 27 32.63 -2.36 16.33
C ILE A 27 33.13 -1.96 17.72
N GLN A 28 32.40 -1.07 18.42
CA GLN A 28 32.74 -0.66 19.78
C GLN A 28 32.67 -1.83 20.78
N ASP A 29 31.69 -2.73 20.64
CA ASP A 29 31.48 -3.84 21.58
C ASP A 29 32.53 -4.97 21.46
N VAL A 30 33.19 -5.15 20.30
CA VAL A 30 34.03 -6.34 20.04
C VAL A 30 35.54 -6.05 20.09
N ASN A 31 35.97 -4.79 20.27
CA ASN A 31 37.37 -4.38 20.50
C ASN A 31 38.40 -5.03 19.53
N LEU A 32 38.02 -5.15 18.26
CA LEU A 32 38.82 -5.81 17.23
C LEU A 32 39.78 -4.82 16.56
N ASN A 33 41.06 -5.18 16.41
CA ASN A 33 42.01 -4.55 15.49
C ASN A 33 41.61 -4.88 14.04
N VAL A 34 40.48 -4.33 13.57
CA VAL A 34 40.01 -4.59 12.20
C VAL A 34 40.50 -3.51 11.26
N ASN A 35 40.92 -3.92 10.07
CA ASN A 35 41.07 -3.02 8.94
C ASN A 35 39.70 -2.43 8.58
N VAL A 36 39.39 -1.25 9.13
CA VAL A 36 38.14 -0.51 8.95
C VAL A 36 37.81 -0.32 7.46
N ALA A 37 38.82 -0.18 6.60
CA ALA A 37 38.61 -0.04 5.15
C ALA A 37 38.05 -1.33 4.53
N GLN A 38 38.57 -2.49 4.94
CA GLN A 38 38.06 -3.79 4.46
C GLN A 38 36.62 -4.03 4.92
N LEU A 39 36.29 -3.67 6.16
CA LEU A 39 34.93 -3.79 6.69
C LEU A 39 33.94 -2.92 5.90
N LYS A 40 34.29 -1.64 5.67
CA LYS A 40 33.48 -0.73 4.86
C LYS A 40 33.26 -1.26 3.45
N SER A 41 34.31 -1.79 2.83
CA SER A 41 34.22 -2.41 1.50
C SER A 41 33.29 -3.62 1.49
N ASN A 42 33.39 -4.51 2.48
CA ASN A 42 32.53 -5.69 2.58
C ASN A 42 31.06 -5.32 2.79
N PHE A 43 30.81 -4.32 3.66
CA PHE A 43 29.45 -3.81 3.89
C PHE A 43 28.86 -3.19 2.61
N ALA A 44 29.61 -2.34 1.91
CA ALA A 44 29.18 -1.74 0.65
C ALA A 44 28.87 -2.80 -0.43
N ALA A 45 29.72 -3.84 -0.54
CA ALA A 45 29.50 -4.95 -1.47
C ALA A 45 28.22 -5.73 -1.12
N GLN A 46 27.97 -5.96 0.17
CA GLN A 46 26.77 -6.65 0.64
C GLN A 46 25.50 -5.84 0.39
N VAL A 47 25.52 -4.53 0.67
CA VAL A 47 24.41 -3.61 0.36
C VAL A 47 24.13 -3.62 -1.15
N SER A 48 25.17 -3.56 -1.98
CA SER A 48 25.03 -3.59 -3.43
C SER A 48 24.41 -4.91 -3.93
N LYS A 49 24.85 -6.04 -3.38
CA LYS A 49 24.29 -7.36 -3.71
C LYS A 49 22.81 -7.49 -3.28
N SER A 50 22.46 -6.99 -2.10
CA SER A 50 21.08 -6.96 -1.63
C SER A 50 20.19 -6.09 -2.51
N ALA A 51 20.67 -4.91 -2.92
CA ALA A 51 19.94 -4.03 -3.83
C ALA A 51 19.69 -4.68 -5.20
N GLN A 52 20.69 -5.39 -5.73
CA GLN A 52 20.55 -6.11 -6.99
C GLN A 52 19.48 -7.20 -6.91
N LEU A 53 19.49 -8.03 -5.86
CA LEU A 53 18.49 -9.10 -5.68
C LEU A 53 17.06 -8.54 -5.54
N ILE A 54 16.91 -7.40 -4.85
CA ILE A 54 15.62 -6.71 -4.77
C ILE A 54 15.17 -6.24 -6.15
N GLN A 55 16.07 -5.65 -6.93
CA GLN A 55 15.75 -5.20 -8.28
C GLN A 55 15.33 -6.36 -9.20
N GLU A 56 16.04 -7.48 -9.13
CA GLU A 56 15.71 -8.70 -9.89
C GLU A 56 14.32 -9.24 -9.48
N TYR A 57 14.01 -9.24 -8.18
CA TYR A 57 12.69 -9.65 -7.68
C TYR A 57 11.57 -8.72 -8.18
N VAL A 58 11.79 -7.39 -8.15
CA VAL A 58 10.82 -6.40 -8.64
C VAL A 58 10.55 -6.59 -10.13
N VAL A 59 11.60 -6.67 -10.95
CA VAL A 59 11.45 -6.88 -12.40
C VAL A 59 10.70 -8.18 -12.69
N LYS A 60 11.03 -9.26 -11.99
CA LYS A 60 10.32 -10.53 -12.12
C LYS A 60 8.84 -10.38 -11.76
N TYR A 61 8.52 -9.82 -10.60
CA TYR A 61 7.15 -9.60 -10.16
C TYR A 61 6.33 -8.75 -11.15
N GLU A 62 6.88 -7.63 -11.64
CA GLU A 62 6.23 -6.78 -12.64
C GLU A 62 5.95 -7.54 -13.94
N SER A 63 6.92 -8.33 -14.41
CA SER A 63 6.75 -9.15 -15.62
C SER A 63 5.66 -10.21 -15.49
N GLU A 64 5.55 -10.86 -14.32
CA GLU A 64 4.53 -11.86 -14.03
C GLU A 64 3.13 -11.23 -13.94
N MET A 65 3.00 -10.08 -13.27
CA MET A 65 1.74 -9.35 -13.21
C MET A 65 1.30 -8.86 -14.59
N LYS A 66 2.25 -8.37 -15.40
CA LYS A 66 1.99 -7.94 -16.78
C LYS A 66 1.48 -9.08 -17.64
N ALA A 67 2.13 -10.24 -17.59
CA ALA A 67 1.69 -11.43 -18.32
C ALA A 67 0.28 -11.90 -17.90
N LYS A 68 -0.06 -11.79 -16.60
CA LYS A 68 -1.37 -12.19 -16.07
C LYS A 68 -2.51 -11.24 -16.46
N TYR A 69 -2.28 -9.93 -16.41
CA TYR A 69 -3.38 -8.96 -16.33
C TYR A 69 -3.40 -7.89 -17.42
N GLN A 70 -2.29 -7.65 -18.13
CA GLN A 70 -2.24 -6.54 -19.09
C GLN A 70 -3.23 -6.71 -20.26
N ASN A 71 -3.64 -7.95 -20.56
CA ASN A 71 -4.61 -8.24 -21.62
C ASN A 71 -6.06 -8.34 -21.11
N ASN A 72 -6.30 -8.23 -19.80
CA ASN A 72 -7.63 -8.27 -19.18
C ASN A 72 -8.20 -6.86 -18.97
N ILE A 73 -7.82 -5.93 -19.86
CA ILE A 73 -8.30 -4.55 -19.91
C ILE A 73 -9.54 -4.58 -20.83
N ASP A 74 -10.75 -4.68 -20.27
CA ASP A 74 -11.97 -4.59 -21.09
C ASP A 74 -13.15 -3.95 -20.35
N PHE A 75 -14.04 -3.35 -21.16
CA PHE A 75 -14.87 -2.16 -20.92
C PHE A 75 -16.23 -2.39 -20.23
N ASP A 76 -16.70 -1.26 -19.67
CA ASP A 76 -18.06 -0.86 -19.31
C ASP A 76 -18.80 -1.65 -18.22
N ASP A 77 -18.78 -1.08 -17.01
CA ASP A 77 -19.93 -1.17 -16.10
C ASP A 77 -20.93 -0.06 -16.47
N ASP A 78 -22.23 -0.35 -16.30
CA ASP A 78 -23.42 0.46 -16.65
C ASP A 78 -23.46 1.91 -16.11
N ASP A 79 -22.44 2.36 -15.35
CA ASP A 79 -22.29 3.71 -14.81
C ASP A 79 -21.37 4.64 -15.62
N GLY A 80 -20.78 4.13 -16.72
CA GLY A 80 -19.86 4.87 -17.59
C GLY A 80 -18.41 4.93 -17.07
N TYR A 81 -18.08 4.15 -16.03
CA TYR A 81 -16.72 3.96 -15.50
C TYR A 81 -16.41 2.44 -15.38
N GLY A 82 -16.40 1.75 -16.52
CA GLY A 82 -15.86 0.39 -16.59
C GLY A 82 -14.40 0.35 -16.11
N PRO A 83 -13.99 -0.65 -15.30
CA PRO A 83 -12.62 -0.70 -14.82
C PRO A 83 -11.72 -1.13 -15.97
N ASN A 84 -10.81 -0.26 -16.39
CA ASN A 84 -9.75 -0.61 -17.33
C ASN A 84 -8.84 -1.73 -16.77
N LEU A 85 -8.95 -2.10 -15.48
CA LEU A 85 -8.33 -3.30 -14.93
C LEU A 85 -9.18 -3.91 -13.81
N SER A 86 -9.54 -5.18 -13.96
CA SER A 86 -10.18 -5.97 -12.90
C SER A 86 -9.26 -7.11 -12.47
N ILE A 87 -8.92 -7.18 -11.18
CA ILE A 87 -8.20 -8.32 -10.60
C ILE A 87 -9.00 -8.89 -9.44
N SER A 88 -9.31 -10.18 -9.53
CA SER A 88 -10.10 -10.89 -8.52
C SER A 88 -9.39 -12.14 -8.04
N SER A 89 -9.48 -12.40 -6.73
CA SER A 89 -9.06 -13.64 -6.07
C SER A 89 -7.58 -14.00 -6.26
N ASP A 90 -6.69 -13.02 -6.42
CA ASP A 90 -5.24 -13.25 -6.50
C ASP A 90 -4.51 -12.67 -5.27
N PRO A 91 -4.12 -13.51 -4.29
CA PRO A 91 -3.39 -13.07 -3.10
C PRO A 91 -1.91 -12.73 -3.36
N SER A 92 -1.39 -13.03 -4.55
CA SER A 92 -0.03 -12.66 -4.98
C SER A 92 0.10 -11.19 -5.37
N VAL A 93 -1.02 -10.50 -5.63
CA VAL A 93 -1.05 -9.07 -5.91
C VAL A 93 -0.64 -8.29 -4.67
N ARG A 94 0.43 -7.50 -4.81
CA ARG A 94 1.02 -6.68 -3.76
C ARG A 94 1.20 -5.24 -4.22
N ASP A 95 2.38 -4.89 -4.73
CA ASP A 95 2.64 -3.55 -5.24
C ASP A 95 1.94 -3.36 -6.59
N LEU A 96 1.22 -2.26 -6.78
CA LEU A 96 0.52 -1.93 -8.02
C LEU A 96 1.05 -0.64 -8.67
N LYS A 97 2.20 -0.13 -8.23
CA LYS A 97 2.73 1.13 -8.74
C LYS A 97 3.05 1.04 -10.23
N PHE A 98 3.57 -0.10 -10.70
CA PHE A 98 3.90 -0.35 -12.10
C PHE A 98 2.68 -0.34 -13.03
N VAL A 99 1.47 -0.54 -12.49
CA VAL A 99 0.22 -0.53 -13.26
C VAL A 99 -0.08 0.87 -13.82
N GLU A 100 0.51 1.93 -13.25
CA GLU A 100 0.41 3.30 -13.77
C GLU A 100 0.91 3.38 -15.23
N GLU A 101 1.94 2.60 -15.57
CA GLU A 101 2.52 2.55 -16.93
C GLU A 101 1.59 1.87 -17.94
N TRP A 102 0.57 1.15 -17.48
CA TRP A 102 -0.42 0.49 -18.34
C TRP A 102 -1.56 1.43 -18.73
N GLY A 103 -1.58 2.68 -18.23
CA GLY A 103 -2.64 3.63 -18.52
C GLY A 103 -3.96 3.33 -17.81
N VAL A 104 -3.93 2.50 -16.76
CA VAL A 104 -5.13 2.17 -15.96
C VAL A 104 -5.58 3.39 -15.18
N THR A 105 -6.81 3.83 -15.44
CA THR A 105 -7.45 4.92 -14.69
C THR A 105 -8.57 4.42 -13.79
N ASP A 106 -9.02 3.20 -13.99
CA ASP A 106 -10.20 2.64 -13.35
C ASP A 106 -9.85 1.22 -12.89
N LEU A 107 -9.75 1.02 -11.59
CA LEU A 107 -9.22 -0.19 -11.00
C LEU A 107 -10.26 -0.86 -10.11
N TYR A 108 -10.60 -2.10 -10.44
CA TYR A 108 -11.40 -2.99 -9.62
C TYR A 108 -10.53 -4.09 -9.03
N LEU A 109 -10.59 -4.25 -7.71
CA LEU A 109 -9.87 -5.28 -6.97
C LEU A 109 -10.84 -6.00 -6.04
N SER A 110 -10.83 -7.33 -6.10
CA SER A 110 -11.56 -8.18 -5.16
C SER A 110 -10.69 -9.34 -4.70
N GLY A 111 -10.71 -9.68 -3.41
CA GLY A 111 -9.93 -10.83 -2.90
C GLY A 111 -8.41 -10.69 -3.11
N CYS A 112 -7.89 -9.46 -3.14
CA CYS A 112 -6.46 -9.14 -3.27
C CYS A 112 -5.93 -8.54 -1.94
N PRO A 113 -5.78 -9.35 -0.88
CA PRO A 113 -5.58 -8.87 0.50
C PRO A 113 -4.34 -8.02 0.70
N ASN A 114 -3.29 -8.23 -0.09
CA ASN A 114 -1.98 -7.59 0.08
C ASN A 114 -1.75 -6.39 -0.86
N ALA A 115 -2.76 -5.99 -1.63
CA ALA A 115 -2.66 -4.90 -2.60
C ALA A 115 -2.31 -3.57 -1.93
N ARG A 116 -1.29 -2.89 -2.46
CA ARG A 116 -0.74 -1.63 -1.94
C ARG A 116 -0.10 -0.83 -3.07
N ASN A 117 0.26 0.42 -2.78
CA ASN A 117 0.93 1.32 -3.74
C ASN A 117 0.14 1.49 -5.05
N PHE A 118 -1.15 1.81 -4.95
CA PHE A 118 -2.02 2.03 -6.11
C PHE A 118 -1.49 3.13 -7.06
N PRO A 119 -1.77 3.02 -8.37
CA PRO A 119 -1.30 3.96 -9.39
C PRO A 119 -1.92 5.36 -9.20
N ARG A 120 -1.15 6.44 -9.43
CA ARG A 120 -1.57 7.81 -9.05
C ARG A 120 -2.55 8.46 -10.01
N ASN A 121 -2.64 7.92 -11.23
CA ASN A 121 -3.51 8.39 -12.31
C ASN A 121 -4.95 7.85 -12.20
N LEU A 122 -5.29 7.11 -11.14
CA LEU A 122 -6.64 6.59 -10.94
C LEU A 122 -7.68 7.71 -10.83
N LYS A 123 -8.77 7.50 -11.55
CA LYS A 123 -10.05 8.22 -11.46
C LYS A 123 -11.09 7.42 -10.71
N CYS A 124 -11.08 6.10 -10.84
CA CYS A 124 -11.98 5.19 -10.13
C CYS A 124 -11.19 4.09 -9.40
N LEU A 125 -11.52 3.88 -8.13
CA LEU A 125 -11.00 2.77 -7.33
C LEU A 125 -12.17 2.03 -6.66
N ARG A 126 -12.33 0.77 -7.01
CA ARG A 126 -13.25 -0.17 -6.36
C ARG A 126 -12.43 -1.27 -5.71
N HIS A 127 -12.47 -1.35 -4.39
CA HIS A 127 -11.62 -2.28 -3.66
C HIS A 127 -12.42 -3.07 -2.63
N TYR A 128 -12.68 -4.32 -2.98
CA TYR A 128 -13.35 -5.36 -2.19
C TYR A 128 -12.28 -6.21 -1.51
N ASN A 129 -11.73 -5.68 -0.43
CA ASN A 129 -10.84 -6.40 0.46
C ASN A 129 -11.55 -6.62 1.80
N VAL A 130 -11.05 -7.56 2.58
CA VAL A 130 -11.65 -7.97 3.87
C VAL A 130 -10.80 -7.56 5.06
N ASN A 131 -9.71 -6.80 4.87
CA ASN A 131 -8.74 -6.48 5.93
C ASN A 131 -8.09 -5.09 5.84
N LEU A 132 -8.64 -4.13 5.09
CA LEU A 132 -8.12 -2.76 5.12
C LEU A 132 -8.40 -2.12 6.50
N LYS A 133 -7.33 -1.73 7.20
CA LYS A 133 -7.39 -0.99 8.48
C LYS A 133 -7.27 0.53 8.32
N SER A 134 -6.75 0.96 7.16
CA SER A 134 -6.42 2.36 6.87
C SER A 134 -6.54 2.65 5.38
N VAL A 135 -6.89 3.89 5.04
CA VAL A 135 -6.89 4.42 3.66
C VAL A 135 -5.73 5.38 3.41
N LYS A 136 -4.61 5.24 4.12
CA LYS A 136 -3.40 6.06 3.92
C LYS A 136 -2.93 6.10 2.46
N PHE A 137 -3.16 5.01 1.70
CA PHE A 137 -2.86 4.98 0.27
C PHE A 137 -3.59 6.08 -0.54
N ALA A 138 -4.73 6.57 -0.06
CA ALA A 138 -5.52 7.61 -0.71
C ALA A 138 -4.82 8.98 -0.75
N GLU A 139 -3.83 9.22 0.12
CA GLU A 139 -3.05 10.47 0.17
C GLU A 139 -2.37 10.81 -1.17
N ARG A 140 -2.12 9.79 -2.01
CA ARG A 140 -1.44 9.91 -3.30
C ARG A 140 -2.38 9.83 -4.50
N LEU A 141 -3.68 9.60 -4.28
CA LEU A 141 -4.68 9.41 -5.34
C LEU A 141 -5.46 10.72 -5.60
N THR A 142 -4.75 11.82 -5.79
CA THR A 142 -5.37 13.16 -5.88
C THR A 142 -6.25 13.36 -7.12
N ASN A 143 -6.15 12.47 -8.12
CA ASN A 143 -6.98 12.48 -9.33
C ASN A 143 -8.29 11.67 -9.18
N LEU A 144 -8.46 10.99 -8.04
CA LEU A 144 -9.58 10.08 -7.81
C LEU A 144 -10.89 10.86 -7.76
N GLN A 145 -11.87 10.43 -8.55
CA GLN A 145 -13.22 10.99 -8.64
C GLN A 145 -14.25 10.07 -8.02
N TRP A 146 -14.00 8.76 -8.07
CA TRP A 146 -14.89 7.73 -7.54
C TRP A 146 -14.11 6.76 -6.68
N MET A 147 -14.57 6.57 -5.44
CA MET A 147 -13.99 5.55 -4.56
C MET A 147 -15.09 4.72 -3.90
N ARG A 148 -14.94 3.40 -3.98
CA ARG A 148 -15.79 2.44 -3.28
C ARG A 148 -14.93 1.42 -2.53
N LEU A 149 -15.09 1.38 -1.22
CA LEU A 149 -14.46 0.42 -0.32
C LEU A 149 -15.57 -0.37 0.37
N TYR A 150 -15.74 -1.65 0.01
CA TYR A 150 -16.92 -2.43 0.40
C TYR A 150 -16.82 -3.04 1.82
N ILE A 151 -17.96 -3.52 2.30
CA ILE A 151 -18.23 -4.19 3.59
C ILE A 151 -17.17 -5.22 3.97
N GLY A 152 -16.83 -5.25 5.26
CA GLY A 152 -15.92 -6.22 5.86
C GLY A 152 -14.52 -5.68 6.15
N ASN A 153 -14.21 -4.46 5.71
CA ASN A 153 -13.00 -3.78 6.15
C ASN A 153 -13.24 -3.10 7.52
N GLU A 154 -12.27 -3.20 8.41
CA GLU A 154 -12.26 -2.53 9.72
C GLU A 154 -11.47 -1.22 9.61
N ILE A 155 -11.85 -0.34 8.66
CA ILE A 155 -11.12 0.90 8.41
C ILE A 155 -11.32 1.87 9.58
N VAL A 156 -10.28 2.01 10.40
CA VAL A 156 -10.30 2.89 11.58
C VAL A 156 -9.76 4.28 11.25
N ASN A 157 -8.76 4.37 10.36
CA ASN A 157 -8.09 5.62 10.01
C ASN A 157 -8.43 6.08 8.58
N VAL A 158 -9.15 7.20 8.50
CA VAL A 158 -9.58 7.82 7.25
C VAL A 158 -8.90 9.15 6.91
N ASN A 159 -7.82 9.51 7.60
CA ASN A 159 -7.15 10.80 7.36
C ASN A 159 -6.67 11.00 5.91
N GLY A 160 -6.31 9.90 5.22
CA GLY A 160 -5.90 9.94 3.82
C GLY A 160 -6.97 10.49 2.86
N LEU A 161 -8.25 10.46 3.24
CA LEU A 161 -9.35 11.01 2.43
C LEU A 161 -9.21 12.52 2.20
N ARG A 162 -8.56 13.27 3.11
CA ARG A 162 -8.44 14.73 3.01
C ARG A 162 -7.67 15.19 1.75
N ALA A 163 -6.86 14.32 1.17
CA ALA A 163 -6.13 14.60 -0.06
C ALA A 163 -7.01 14.50 -1.33
N LEU A 164 -8.18 13.85 -1.25
CA LEU A 164 -9.05 13.53 -2.38
C LEU A 164 -9.93 14.72 -2.78
N THR A 165 -9.31 15.83 -3.16
CA THR A 165 -10.01 17.09 -3.49
C THR A 165 -10.84 17.05 -4.78
N ASN A 166 -10.57 16.08 -5.67
CA ASN A 166 -11.32 15.84 -6.90
C ASN A 166 -12.39 14.76 -6.76
N LEU A 167 -12.57 14.19 -5.57
CA LEU A 167 -13.57 13.16 -5.33
C LEU A 167 -14.96 13.74 -5.58
N LYS A 168 -15.83 12.93 -6.16
CA LYS A 168 -17.25 13.25 -6.42
C LYS A 168 -18.17 12.24 -5.76
N TYR A 169 -17.69 11.00 -5.62
CA TYR A 169 -18.41 9.88 -5.04
C TYR A 169 -17.52 9.10 -4.07
N LEU A 170 -18.08 8.80 -2.90
CA LEU A 170 -17.45 7.99 -1.86
C LEU A 170 -18.48 7.00 -1.31
N ASP A 171 -18.23 5.71 -1.52
CA ASP A 171 -18.96 4.64 -0.85
C ASP A 171 -18.00 3.90 0.10
N MET A 172 -18.31 3.97 1.38
CA MET A 172 -17.62 3.30 2.48
C MET A 172 -18.66 2.64 3.40
N ASP A 173 -19.71 2.03 2.83
CA ASP A 173 -20.73 1.40 3.65
C ASP A 173 -20.17 0.21 4.44
N GLY A 174 -20.74 0.02 5.64
CA GLY A 174 -20.36 -1.04 6.58
C GLY A 174 -18.91 -1.05 7.05
N GLN A 175 -18.26 0.13 7.11
CA GLN A 175 -16.96 0.32 7.73
C GLN A 175 -17.08 0.64 9.24
N ARG A 176 -16.01 0.40 10.01
CA ARG A 176 -15.92 0.76 11.44
C ARG A 176 -15.00 1.96 11.71
N MET A 177 -15.55 3.18 11.66
CA MET A 177 -14.79 4.42 11.85
C MET A 177 -15.05 5.08 13.20
N ASN A 178 -14.00 5.59 13.87
CA ASN A 178 -14.12 6.36 15.11
C ASN A 178 -14.10 7.88 14.87
N ASP A 179 -13.48 8.31 13.77
CA ASP A 179 -13.28 9.73 13.44
C ASP A 179 -13.76 9.99 12.01
N LEU A 180 -14.78 10.83 11.88
CA LEU A 180 -15.38 11.23 10.60
C LEU A 180 -14.88 12.59 10.11
N SER A 181 -13.92 13.21 10.80
CA SER A 181 -13.44 14.56 10.48
C SER A 181 -12.88 14.69 9.06
N ALA A 182 -12.31 13.61 8.51
CA ALA A 182 -11.84 13.59 7.13
C ALA A 182 -13.00 13.59 6.12
N ILE A 183 -14.14 12.97 6.45
CA ILE A 183 -15.36 13.00 5.63
C ILE A 183 -15.99 14.39 5.70
N ASP A 184 -16.08 14.98 6.89
CA ASP A 184 -16.62 16.33 7.06
C ASP A 184 -15.77 17.39 6.35
N TYR A 185 -14.46 17.20 6.32
CA TYR A 185 -13.56 18.03 5.51
C TYR A 185 -13.90 17.97 4.02
N LEU A 186 -14.14 16.77 3.46
CA LEU A 186 -14.54 16.62 2.06
C LEU A 186 -15.91 17.26 1.78
N LYS A 187 -16.86 17.17 2.73
CA LYS A 187 -18.18 17.81 2.61
C LYS A 187 -18.06 19.32 2.53
N ALA A 188 -17.24 19.90 3.40
CA ALA A 188 -16.98 21.34 3.43
C ALA A 188 -16.32 21.86 2.14
N LYS A 189 -15.64 21.00 1.38
CA LYS A 189 -15.00 21.34 0.11
C LYS A 189 -15.91 21.21 -1.12
N GLY A 190 -17.16 20.76 -0.95
CA GLY A 190 -18.08 20.54 -2.07
C GLY A 190 -17.69 19.35 -2.94
N CYS A 191 -16.89 18.41 -2.42
CA CYS A 191 -16.42 17.21 -3.13
C CYS A 191 -17.51 16.11 -3.24
N PHE A 192 -18.80 16.42 -3.06
CA PHE A 192 -19.88 15.42 -3.13
C PHE A 192 -21.06 15.95 -3.96
N GLY A 193 -21.54 15.13 -4.92
CA GLY A 193 -22.77 15.38 -5.68
C GLY A 193 -23.97 14.58 -5.16
N GLU A 194 -23.77 13.30 -4.83
CA GLU A 194 -24.72 12.39 -4.20
C GLU A 194 -23.93 11.18 -3.67
N VAL A 195 -24.45 10.54 -2.63
CA VAL A 195 -23.97 9.29 -1.99
C VAL A 195 -23.11 9.45 -0.73
N LEU A 196 -23.79 9.18 0.39
CA LEU A 196 -23.23 8.82 1.69
C LEU A 196 -23.99 7.57 2.16
N CYS A 197 -23.64 6.38 1.65
CA CYS A 197 -24.03 5.15 2.32
C CYS A 197 -23.08 4.94 3.50
N LEU A 198 -23.32 5.67 4.59
CA LEU A 198 -22.64 5.49 5.90
C LEU A 198 -23.60 4.83 6.90
N ASN A 199 -24.57 4.06 6.40
CA ASN A 199 -25.77 3.67 7.13
C ASN A 199 -25.46 2.71 8.31
N SER A 200 -24.24 2.17 8.38
CA SER A 200 -23.84 1.15 9.36
C SER A 200 -22.51 1.42 10.07
N LEU A 201 -22.09 2.69 10.25
CA LEU A 201 -20.83 2.99 10.93
C LEU A 201 -20.83 2.57 12.40
N GLN A 202 -19.92 1.67 12.77
CA GLN A 202 -19.68 1.27 14.16
C GLN A 202 -18.38 1.88 14.68
N LYS A 203 -18.33 2.21 15.97
CA LYS A 203 -17.11 2.68 16.64
C LYS A 203 -16.12 1.51 16.80
N PRO A 204 -14.87 1.61 16.31
CA PRO A 204 -13.86 0.57 16.49
C PRO A 204 -13.33 0.52 17.94
N SER A 205 -12.88 -0.66 18.34
CA SER A 205 -12.19 -0.95 19.60
C SER A 205 -10.79 -0.34 19.66
N GLN A 206 -10.23 -0.25 20.87
CA GLN A 206 -8.87 0.28 21.07
C GLN A 206 -7.80 -0.58 20.38
N GLN A 207 -8.00 -1.90 20.33
CA GLN A 207 -7.10 -2.82 19.64
C GLN A 207 -7.06 -2.54 18.12
N GLU A 208 -8.23 -2.35 17.49
CA GLU A 208 -8.32 -2.03 16.05
C GLU A 208 -7.64 -0.68 15.74
N ILE A 209 -7.70 0.30 16.65
CA ILE A 209 -6.99 1.60 16.52
C ILE A 209 -5.47 1.43 16.54
N ASP A 210 -4.94 0.62 17.46
CA ASP A 210 -3.51 0.44 17.60
C ASP A 210 -2.91 -0.39 16.46
N GLU A 211 -3.64 -1.38 15.95
CA GLU A 211 -3.28 -2.10 14.72
C GLU A 211 -3.19 -1.16 13.51
N ALA A 212 -4.15 -0.25 13.33
CA ALA A 212 -4.19 0.67 12.19
C ALA A 212 -3.03 1.69 12.16
N ARG A 213 -2.30 1.89 13.27
CA ARG A 213 -1.12 2.77 13.32
C ARG A 213 0.15 2.13 12.74
N LEU A 214 0.15 0.79 12.62
CA LEU A 214 1.33 0.02 12.20
C LEU A 214 1.41 -0.21 10.68
N TRP A 215 0.38 0.20 9.93
CA TRP A 215 0.25 0.04 8.47
C TRP A 215 0.07 1.40 7.78
#